data_AF-A0A4Z2F0U0-F1
#
_entry.id   AF-A0A4Z2F0U0-F1
#
_cell.length_a   1.000
_cell.length_b   1.000
_cell.length_c   1.000
_cell.angle_alpha   90.00
_cell.angle_beta   90.00
_cell.angle_gamma   90.00
#
_symmetry.space_group_name_H-M   'P 1'
#
loop_
_entity.id
_entity.type
_entity.pdbx_description
1 polymer ?
#
loop_
_entity_poly.entity_id
_entity_poly.type
_entity_poly.pdbx_seq_one_letter_code
_entity_poly.pdbx_strand_id
1 'polypeptide(L)'
;MFRKSMKKDPELFQNVSEGLRRLYRTKLFPLEDAYRFHDFHSPALEDADFDNKPMVLLVGQYSTGKTTFIRHLMEQDFPGMRIGPEPTTDSFIAVMHGEQDGVIPGNALVVDPKKPFRKLNAFGNAFLNSQQELIHMADDPQVLRKEPELLQVL
;
A
#
# COMPACT_ATOMS: atom_id res chain seq x y z
N MET A 1 -31.29 -41.68 3.06
CA MET A 1 -31.36 -40.24 3.37
C MET A 1 -30.37 -39.53 2.44
N PHE A 2 -30.82 -38.97 1.31
CA PHE A 2 -29.94 -38.41 0.28
C PHE A 2 -29.44 -37.03 0.70
N ARG A 3 -28.11 -36.88 0.82
CA ARG A 3 -27.42 -35.61 1.09
C ARG A 3 -27.53 -34.74 -0.16
N LYS A 4 -28.46 -33.78 -0.14
CA LYS A 4 -28.62 -32.78 -1.19
C LYS A 4 -27.33 -31.97 -1.29
N SER A 5 -26.57 -32.15 -2.37
CA SER A 5 -25.47 -31.24 -2.72
C SER A 5 -26.10 -29.87 -2.98
N MET A 6 -25.94 -28.94 -2.04
CA MET A 6 -26.26 -27.54 -2.30
C MET A 6 -25.29 -27.06 -3.38
N LYS A 7 -25.74 -27.04 -4.63
CA LYS A 7 -25.11 -26.22 -5.66
C LYS A 7 -25.20 -24.79 -5.13
N LYS A 8 -24.08 -24.28 -4.63
CA LYS A 8 -23.94 -22.88 -4.24
C LYS A 8 -24.14 -22.09 -5.53
N ASP A 9 -25.22 -21.33 -5.64
CA ASP A 9 -25.41 -20.42 -6.77
C ASP A 9 -24.11 -19.62 -6.96
N PRO A 10 -23.61 -19.47 -8.19
CA PRO A 10 -22.44 -18.64 -8.43
C PRO A 10 -22.78 -17.24 -7.94
N GLU A 11 -22.15 -16.83 -6.83
CA GLU A 11 -22.29 -15.48 -6.32
C GLU A 11 -21.73 -14.55 -7.40
N LEU A 12 -22.63 -13.87 -8.13
CA LEU A 12 -22.23 -12.85 -9.08
C LEU A 12 -21.66 -11.68 -8.28
N PHE A 13 -20.35 -11.48 -8.37
CA PHE A 13 -19.67 -10.31 -7.87
C PHE A 13 -19.50 -9.31 -9.01
N GLN A 14 -19.66 -8.01 -8.73
CA GLN A 14 -19.43 -6.99 -9.76
C GLN A 14 -17.94 -6.89 -10.12
N ASN A 15 -17.05 -7.18 -9.16
CA ASN A 15 -15.61 -7.29 -9.36
C ASN A 15 -14.98 -8.30 -8.40
N VAL A 16 -13.75 -8.75 -8.71
CA VAL A 16 -13.04 -9.76 -7.93
C VAL A 16 -12.71 -9.26 -6.52
N SER A 17 -12.35 -7.99 -6.36
CA SER A 17 -12.01 -7.38 -5.06
C SER A 17 -13.18 -7.42 -4.09
N GLU A 18 -14.39 -7.12 -4.55
CA GLU A 18 -15.63 -7.20 -3.76
C GLU A 18 -15.90 -8.65 -3.31
N GLY A 19 -15.68 -9.62 -4.21
CA GLY A 19 -15.82 -11.03 -3.89
C GLY A 19 -14.84 -11.48 -2.80
N LEU A 20 -13.57 -11.08 -2.90
CA LEU A 20 -12.55 -11.36 -1.88
C LEU A 20 -12.89 -10.70 -0.54
N ARG A 21 -13.28 -9.42 -0.56
CA ARG A 21 -13.70 -8.69 0.65
C ARG A 21 -14.87 -9.38 1.35
N ARG A 22 -15.90 -9.78 0.61
CA ARG A 22 -17.06 -10.49 1.18
C ARG A 22 -16.67 -11.87 1.72
N LEU A 23 -15.82 -12.61 1.02
CA LEU A 23 -15.36 -13.91 1.47
C LEU A 23 -14.55 -13.78 2.77
N TYR A 24 -13.64 -12.81 2.85
CA TYR A 24 -12.88 -12.49 4.05
C TYR A 24 -13.82 -12.23 5.24
N ARG A 25 -14.76 -11.28 5.09
CA ARG A 25 -15.70 -10.90 6.16
C ARG A 25 -16.63 -12.03 6.61
N THR A 26 -17.06 -12.90 5.69
CA THR A 26 -18.05 -13.93 6.01
C THR A 26 -17.44 -15.24 6.48
N LYS A 27 -16.19 -15.54 6.10
CA LYS A 27 -15.55 -16.83 6.37
C LYS A 27 -14.30 -16.73 7.24
N LEU A 28 -13.42 -15.78 6.95
CA LEU A 28 -12.11 -15.69 7.60
C LEU A 28 -12.19 -14.86 8.89
N PHE A 29 -12.79 -13.68 8.83
CA PHE A 29 -12.86 -12.75 9.96
C PHE A 29 -13.49 -13.36 11.23
N PRO A 30 -14.62 -14.11 11.18
CA PRO A 30 -15.17 -14.76 12.38
C PRO A 30 -14.23 -15.78 13.01
N LEU A 31 -13.35 -16.39 12.23
CA LEU A 31 -12.34 -17.33 12.71
C LEU A 31 -11.15 -16.58 13.33
N GLU A 32 -10.68 -15.52 12.68
CA GLU A 32 -9.62 -14.66 13.22
C GLU A 32 -10.02 -14.06 14.58
N ASP A 33 -11.26 -13.57 14.71
CA ASP A 33 -11.79 -13.01 15.96
C ASP A 33 -11.94 -14.09 17.05
N ALA A 34 -12.51 -15.25 16.71
CA ALA A 34 -12.71 -16.34 17.67
C ALA A 34 -11.40 -16.87 18.28
N TYR A 35 -10.30 -16.86 17.50
CA TYR A 35 -8.98 -17.32 17.94
C TYR A 35 -8.02 -16.18 18.30
N ARG A 36 -8.50 -14.92 18.33
CA ARG A 36 -7.68 -13.72 18.60
C ARG A 36 -6.43 -13.65 17.75
N PHE A 37 -6.53 -14.03 16.48
CA PHE A 37 -5.40 -14.05 15.55
C PHE A 37 -4.68 -12.70 15.44
N HIS A 38 -5.43 -11.61 15.59
CA HIS A 38 -4.94 -10.23 15.53
C HIS A 38 -3.96 -9.87 16.66
N ASP A 39 -4.00 -10.58 17.77
CA ASP A 39 -3.08 -10.34 18.89
C ASP A 39 -1.69 -10.98 18.64
N PHE A 40 -1.58 -11.91 17.69
CA PHE A 40 -0.37 -12.73 17.49
C PHE A 40 0.34 -12.51 16.17
N HIS A 41 -0.40 -12.23 15.09
CA HIS A 41 0.15 -12.28 13.73
C HIS A 41 -0.06 -10.98 12.96
N SER A 42 -1.31 -10.66 12.63
CA SER A 42 -1.62 -9.47 11.82
C SER A 42 -2.98 -8.88 12.16
N PRO A 43 -3.12 -7.55 12.12
CA PRO A 43 -4.41 -6.87 12.25
C PRO A 43 -5.41 -7.36 11.20
N ALA A 44 -6.70 -7.17 11.49
CA ALA A 44 -7.77 -7.45 10.55
C ALA A 44 -7.57 -6.65 9.24
N LEU A 45 -7.99 -7.23 8.12
CA LEU A 45 -8.00 -6.52 6.85
C LEU A 45 -9.14 -5.49 6.84
N GLU A 46 -8.80 -4.26 6.48
CA GLU A 46 -9.70 -3.15 6.29
C GLU A 46 -10.11 -3.05 4.81
N ASP A 47 -11.15 -2.27 4.51
CA ASP A 47 -11.61 -2.09 3.13
C ASP A 47 -10.53 -1.48 2.23
N ALA A 48 -9.70 -0.59 2.80
CA ALA A 48 -8.55 -0.03 2.12
C ALA A 48 -7.64 -1.14 1.56
N ASP A 49 -7.39 -2.23 2.30
CA ASP A 49 -6.51 -3.32 1.85
C ASP A 49 -6.98 -3.99 0.55
N PHE A 50 -8.29 -3.97 0.26
CA PHE A 50 -8.87 -4.56 -0.95
C PHE A 50 -8.98 -3.57 -2.11
N ASP A 51 -9.09 -2.28 -1.79
CA ASP A 51 -9.28 -1.21 -2.78
C ASP A 51 -7.94 -0.52 -3.15
N ASN A 52 -6.85 -0.86 -2.47
CA ASN A 52 -5.51 -0.31 -2.72
C ASN A 52 -4.97 -0.65 -4.11
N LYS A 53 -4.17 0.26 -4.66
CA LYS A 53 -3.42 0.01 -5.88
C LYS A 53 -2.26 -0.97 -5.61
N PRO A 54 -1.81 -1.72 -6.63
CA PRO A 54 -0.65 -2.58 -6.48
C PRO A 54 0.58 -1.77 -6.04
N MET A 55 1.30 -2.25 -5.03
CA MET A 55 2.52 -1.63 -4.54
C MET A 55 3.77 -2.42 -4.98
N VAL A 56 4.82 -1.73 -5.42
CA VAL A 56 6.13 -2.32 -5.72
C VAL A 56 7.12 -1.84 -4.68
N LEU A 57 7.75 -2.78 -3.97
CA LEU A 57 8.75 -2.49 -2.96
C LEU A 57 10.16 -2.63 -3.55
N LEU A 58 10.95 -1.55 -3.53
CA LEU A 58 12.36 -1.54 -3.94
C LEU A 58 13.26 -1.60 -2.73
N VAL A 59 14.07 -2.67 -2.62
CA VAL A 59 15.04 -2.90 -1.54
C VAL A 59 16.44 -3.04 -2.12
N GLY A 60 17.44 -2.45 -1.47
CA GLY A 60 18.84 -2.60 -1.86
C GLY A 60 19.76 -1.69 -1.06
N GLN A 61 21.07 -1.90 -1.13
CA GLN A 61 22.05 -1.09 -0.39
C GLN A 61 22.10 0.39 -0.83
N TYR A 62 22.78 1.23 -0.06
CA TYR A 62 23.03 2.62 -0.43
C TYR A 62 23.65 2.74 -1.83
N SER A 63 23.24 3.78 -2.56
CA SER A 63 23.79 4.13 -3.88
C SER A 63 23.62 3.09 -4.99
N THR A 64 22.72 2.11 -4.85
CA THR A 64 22.39 1.13 -5.90
C THR A 64 21.45 1.66 -6.99
N GLY A 65 21.11 2.95 -6.97
CA GLY A 65 20.30 3.58 -8.01
C GLY A 65 18.79 3.38 -7.88
N LYS A 66 18.26 2.98 -6.71
CA LYS A 66 16.80 2.82 -6.48
C LYS A 66 16.01 4.09 -6.81
N THR A 67 16.48 5.24 -6.35
CA THR A 67 15.86 6.54 -6.66
C THR A 67 15.89 6.85 -8.16
N THR A 68 17.00 6.55 -8.82
CA THR A 68 17.15 6.67 -10.28
C THR A 68 16.23 5.71 -11.03
N PHE A 69 16.01 4.50 -10.51
CA PHE A 69 15.12 3.51 -11.09
C PHE A 69 13.66 3.98 -11.04
N ILE A 70 13.21 4.54 -9.92
CA ILE A 70 11.88 5.14 -9.82
C ILE A 70 11.72 6.29 -10.81
N ARG A 71 12.69 7.22 -10.84
CA ARG A 71 12.71 8.32 -11.83
C ARG A 71 12.63 7.79 -13.27
N HIS A 72 13.34 6.70 -13.56
CA HIS A 72 13.33 6.10 -14.89
C HIS A 72 11.97 5.50 -15.24
N LEU A 73 11.30 4.83 -14.30
CA LEU A 73 9.95 4.31 -14.51
C LEU A 73 8.92 5.42 -14.70
N MET A 74 9.03 6.50 -13.92
CA MET A 74 8.09 7.62 -13.98
C MET A 74 8.37 8.60 -15.13
N GLU A 75 9.53 8.48 -15.79
CA GLU A 75 10.07 9.40 -16.80
C GLU A 75 10.13 10.88 -16.38
N GLN A 76 9.96 11.17 -15.09
CA GLN A 76 9.88 12.52 -14.52
C GLN A 76 10.50 12.57 -13.12
N ASP A 77 10.82 13.79 -12.68
CA ASP A 77 11.34 14.02 -11.33
C ASP A 77 10.20 14.11 -10.32
N PHE A 78 10.35 13.46 -9.17
CA PHE A 78 9.36 13.49 -8.09
C PHE A 78 9.81 14.34 -6.88
N PRO A 79 8.87 14.96 -6.13
CA PRO A 79 9.19 15.80 -4.97
C PRO A 79 10.07 15.07 -3.95
N GLY A 80 10.98 15.75 -3.27
CA GLY A 80 11.80 15.12 -2.22
C GLY A 80 12.90 14.16 -2.72
N MET A 81 13.06 13.99 -4.04
CA MET A 81 14.16 13.23 -4.61
C MET A 81 15.52 13.92 -4.33
N ARG A 82 16.39 13.27 -3.55
CA ARG A 82 17.80 13.66 -3.38
C ARG A 82 18.72 12.59 -3.93
N ILE A 83 19.20 12.79 -5.16
CA ILE A 83 20.27 11.96 -5.74
C ILE A 83 21.61 12.63 -5.39
N GLY A 84 22.32 12.08 -4.41
CA GLY A 84 23.65 12.54 -4.00
C GLY A 84 24.63 11.35 -3.86
N PRO A 85 25.95 11.60 -3.95
CA PRO A 85 26.99 10.57 -3.78
C PRO A 85 27.15 10.10 -2.32
N GLU A 86 26.67 10.90 -1.35
CA GLU A 86 26.63 10.56 0.07
C GLU A 86 25.36 9.78 0.41
N PRO A 87 25.33 8.94 1.48
CA PRO A 87 24.11 8.27 1.90
C PRO A 87 23.06 9.29 2.36
N THR A 88 22.20 9.73 1.45
CA THR A 88 21.30 10.88 1.66
C THR A 88 19.86 10.53 1.98
N THR A 89 19.53 9.27 2.29
CA THR A 89 18.16 8.94 2.72
C THR A 89 18.14 7.74 3.65
N ASP A 90 17.81 7.98 4.91
CA ASP A 90 17.61 6.98 5.98
C ASP A 90 16.10 6.85 6.26
N SER A 91 15.29 6.89 5.18
CA SER A 91 13.85 7.13 5.27
C SER A 91 13.06 6.31 4.25
N PHE A 92 11.91 5.82 4.71
CA PHE A 92 10.94 5.08 3.92
C PHE A 92 10.15 6.05 3.07
N ILE A 93 10.18 5.88 1.75
CA ILE A 93 9.53 6.79 0.81
C ILE A 93 8.44 6.03 0.05
N ALA A 94 7.20 6.46 0.20
CA ALA A 94 6.07 5.98 -0.59
C ALA A 94 5.76 7.01 -1.69
N VAL A 95 6.02 6.68 -2.96
CA VAL A 95 5.65 7.53 -4.10
C VAL A 95 4.25 7.12 -4.56
N MET A 96 3.31 8.06 -4.44
CA MET A 96 1.90 7.83 -4.73
C MET A 96 1.34 8.94 -5.61
N HIS A 97 0.32 8.61 -6.39
CA HIS A 97 -0.39 9.59 -7.19
C HIS A 97 -1.30 10.47 -6.34
N GLY A 98 -1.32 11.77 -6.63
CA GLY A 98 -2.37 12.68 -6.15
C GLY A 98 -2.59 13.86 -7.08
N GLU A 99 -3.50 14.76 -6.67
CA GLU A 99 -3.92 15.90 -7.48
C GLU A 99 -2.92 17.05 -7.48
N GLN A 100 -2.05 17.11 -6.47
CA GLN A 100 -1.03 18.15 -6.31
C GLN A 100 0.25 17.53 -5.77
N ASP A 101 1.39 18.04 -6.24
CA ASP A 101 2.69 17.67 -5.69
C ASP A 101 2.79 18.06 -4.22
N GLY A 102 3.23 17.11 -3.39
CA GLY A 102 3.34 17.34 -1.96
C GLY A 102 4.13 16.26 -1.24
N VAL A 103 4.58 16.59 -0.03
CA VAL A 103 5.21 15.63 0.88
C VAL A 103 4.33 15.53 2.12
N ILE A 104 3.82 14.33 2.40
CA ILE A 104 3.04 14.03 3.59
C ILE A 104 3.93 13.27 4.59
N PRO A 105 4.05 13.75 5.84
CA PRO A 105 4.80 13.03 6.87
C PRO A 105 4.10 11.73 7.27
N GLY A 106 4.86 10.69 7.64
CA GLY A 106 4.34 9.37 8.02
C GLY A 106 3.29 9.40 9.14
N ASN A 107 3.39 10.35 10.08
CA ASN A 107 2.39 10.52 11.15
C ASN A 107 1.00 10.93 10.61
N ALA A 108 0.95 11.70 9.53
CA ALA A 108 -0.31 12.05 8.86
C ALA A 108 -0.82 10.90 7.97
N LEU A 109 0.10 10.06 7.50
CA LEU A 109 -0.22 8.93 6.63
C LEU A 109 -0.98 7.81 7.37
N VAL A 110 -0.61 7.54 8.62
CA VAL A 110 -1.24 6.47 9.41
C VAL A 110 -2.64 6.81 9.91
N VAL A 111 -3.02 8.10 9.90
CA VAL A 111 -4.36 8.52 10.35
C VAL A 111 -5.40 8.45 9.23
N ASP A 112 -5.00 8.47 7.96
CA ASP A 112 -5.92 8.42 6.82
C ASP A 112 -6.56 7.02 6.67
N PRO A 113 -7.90 6.89 6.83
CA PRO A 113 -8.60 5.62 6.66
C PRO A 113 -8.63 5.10 5.23
N LYS A 114 -8.31 5.94 4.24
CA LYS A 114 -8.35 5.56 2.82
C LYS A 114 -7.03 5.00 2.32
N LYS A 115 -5.98 5.03 3.14
CA LYS A 115 -4.62 4.67 2.75
C LYS A 115 -4.19 3.34 3.41
N PRO A 116 -3.36 2.51 2.73
CA PRO A 116 -2.87 1.23 3.26
C PRO A 116 -2.01 1.33 4.53
N PHE A 117 -1.64 2.52 4.96
CA PHE A 117 -0.49 2.70 5.85
C PHE A 117 -0.84 2.71 7.33
N ARG A 118 -2.12 2.62 7.72
CA ARG A 118 -2.50 2.63 9.15
C ARG A 118 -1.79 1.56 9.96
N LYS A 119 -1.57 0.39 9.36
CA LYS A 119 -0.85 -0.73 9.97
C LYS A 119 0.62 -0.40 10.29
N LEU A 120 1.21 0.59 9.61
CA LEU A 120 2.57 1.04 9.89
C LEU A 120 2.69 1.76 11.25
N ASN A 121 1.58 2.20 11.84
CA ASN A 121 1.57 2.74 13.19
C ASN A 121 2.10 1.75 14.24
N ALA A 122 2.01 0.44 13.97
CA ALA A 122 2.56 -0.60 14.84
C ALA A 122 4.10 -0.56 14.95
N PHE A 123 4.82 0.00 13.97
CA PHE A 123 6.28 0.18 14.04
C PHE A 123 6.70 1.35 14.94
N GLY A 124 5.75 2.17 15.39
CA GLY A 124 5.94 3.24 16.36
C GLY A 124 6.53 4.53 15.78
N ASN A 125 6.56 5.57 16.61
CA ASN A 125 6.90 6.94 16.20
C ASN A 125 8.30 7.09 15.58
N ALA A 126 9.26 6.24 15.98
CA ALA A 126 10.62 6.30 15.43
C ALA A 126 10.63 5.98 13.92
N PHE A 127 9.86 4.98 13.50
CA PHE A 127 9.70 4.60 12.10
C PHE A 127 8.86 5.63 11.33
N LEU A 128 7.78 6.12 11.93
CA LEU A 128 6.91 7.10 11.26
C LEU A 128 7.59 8.45 11.03
N ASN A 129 8.52 8.83 11.91
CA ASN A 129 9.34 10.03 11.73
C ASN A 129 10.36 9.89 10.59
N SER A 130 10.78 8.67 10.27
CA SER A 130 11.60 8.35 9.10
C SER A 130 10.76 7.90 7.89
N GLN A 131 9.43 7.98 7.96
CA GLN A 131 8.55 7.69 6.83
C GLN A 131 8.01 8.96 6.20
N GLN A 132 8.03 9.03 4.87
CA GLN A 132 7.46 10.10 4.06
C GLN A 132 6.64 9.51 2.92
N GLU A 133 5.45 10.04 2.70
CA GLU A 133 4.71 9.85 1.46
C GLU A 133 4.99 11.05 0.56
N LEU A 134 5.35 10.76 -0.68
CA LEU A 134 5.50 11.74 -1.75
C LEU A 134 4.29 11.61 -2.64
N ILE A 135 3.47 12.65 -2.62
CA ILE A 135 2.37 12.80 -3.56
C ILE A 135 2.94 13.44 -4.81
N HIS A 136 2.75 12.76 -5.93
CA HIS A 136 3.13 13.22 -7.24
C HIS A 136 1.89 13.48 -8.10
N MET A 137 1.79 14.68 -8.65
CA MET A 137 0.84 15.05 -9.68
C MET A 137 1.33 14.47 -11.01
N ALA A 138 0.64 13.45 -11.52
CA ALA A 138 0.93 12.97 -12.87
C ALA A 138 0.27 13.93 -13.87
N ASP A 139 1.08 14.68 -14.62
CA ASP A 139 0.60 15.66 -15.62
C ASP A 139 -0.11 15.02 -16.82
N ASP A 140 -0.03 13.69 -16.99
CA ASP A 140 -0.63 12.99 -18.13
C ASP A 140 -1.80 12.06 -17.74
N PRO A 141 -3.05 12.41 -18.13
CA PRO A 141 -4.25 11.58 -17.95
C PRO A 141 -4.17 10.19 -18.61
N GLN A 142 -3.26 9.96 -19.56
CA GLN A 142 -3.10 8.67 -20.26
C GLN A 142 -2.17 7.70 -19.52
N VAL A 143 -1.21 8.20 -18.72
CA VAL A 143 -0.26 7.37 -17.94
C VAL A 143 -0.95 6.73 -16.72
N LEU A 144 -2.10 7.30 -16.31
CA LEU A 144 -2.84 6.97 -15.09
C LEU A 144 -3.44 5.56 -14.97
N ARG A 145 -3.50 4.76 -16.03
CA ARG A 145 -4.31 3.52 -16.00
C ARG A 145 -3.56 2.24 -15.59
N LYS A 146 -2.22 2.25 -15.47
CA LYS A 146 -1.45 1.01 -15.27
C LYS A 146 -0.17 1.13 -14.43
N GLU A 147 0.04 2.22 -13.70
CA GLU A 147 1.26 2.40 -12.90
C GLU A 147 1.04 1.91 -11.44
N PRO A 148 1.88 1.00 -10.92
CA PRO A 148 1.84 0.60 -9.52
C PRO A 148 2.30 1.75 -8.61
N GLU A 149 1.82 1.78 -7.37
CA GLU A 149 2.38 2.62 -6.33
C GLU A 149 3.79 2.14 -6.00
N LEU A 150 4.77 3.04 -6.00
CA LEU A 150 6.18 2.67 -5.82
C LEU A 150 6.59 2.97 -4.38
N LEU A 151 6.93 1.93 -3.63
CA LEU A 151 7.46 2.01 -2.28
C LEU A 151 8.98 1.77 -2.34
N GLN A 152 9.77 2.73 -1.87
CA GLN A 152 11.21 2.56 -1.74
C GLN A 152 11.58 2.35 -0.27
N VAL A 153 12.33 1.29 -0.02
CA VAL A 153 13.02 1.05 1.25
C VAL A 153 14.52 1.12 0.97
N LEU A 154 15.14 2.17 1.52
CA LEU A 154 16.58 2.38 1.48
C LEU A 154 17.24 1.78 2.71
#